data_AF-A0A3P7TVR3-F1
#
_entry.id   AF-A0A3P7TVR3-F1
#
_cell.length_a   1.000
_cell.length_b   1.000
_cell.length_c   1.000
_cell.angle_alpha   90.00
_cell.angle_beta   90.00
_cell.angle_gamma   90.00
#
_symmetry.space_group_name_H-M   'P 1'
#
loop_
_entity.id
_entity.type
_entity.pdbx_description
1 polymer ?
#
loop_
_entity_poly.entity_id
_entity_poly.type
_entity_poly.pdbx_seq_one_letter_code
_entity_poly.pdbx_strand_id
1 'polypeptide(L)'
;MIARWVIRRKPRIFHFKTCVVQTTSLSGSPTPSSVTVENLPSLPDPVQLAGVSDPFGLGELPEINNDLYAQLLDLGFDDFTARLALIRTANTGVEEAVNWIIERSNPSDFEDNSSSSDGGDDVEMGGGRTHKMVLVANMSLKMGVGKLAAQVGHATLGVYRQAMNSEAGREAVEAWTRHGQVKIVVRGNSTEELMDMCKSAKDGGCFCYLVQDAGYTQIPPGSRTVLGIFGTVEQVDAVTGGLKLL
;
A
#
# COMPACT_ATOMS: atom_id res chain seq x y z
N MET A 1 23.81 3.58 -48.88
CA MET A 1 23.05 4.64 -48.18
C MET A 1 22.03 3.98 -47.27
N ILE A 2 22.34 3.85 -45.98
CA ILE A 2 21.43 3.28 -44.96
C ILE A 2 20.97 4.44 -44.09
N ALA A 3 19.69 4.79 -44.17
CA ALA A 3 19.10 5.87 -43.39
C ALA A 3 18.71 5.38 -41.99
N ARG A 4 19.38 5.95 -40.98
CA ARG A 4 19.01 5.89 -39.55
C ARG A 4 17.65 6.57 -39.36
N TRP A 5 16.69 5.88 -38.76
CA TRP A 5 15.52 6.50 -38.12
C TRP A 5 15.71 6.49 -36.61
N VAL A 6 16.05 7.66 -36.06
CA VAL A 6 16.08 7.91 -34.62
C VAL A 6 14.65 8.18 -34.18
N ILE A 7 13.99 7.19 -33.58
CA ILE A 7 12.70 7.40 -32.89
C ILE A 7 13.00 8.04 -31.53
N ARG A 8 12.90 9.36 -31.47
CA ARG A 8 12.79 10.11 -30.21
C ARG A 8 11.43 9.80 -29.55
N ARG A 9 11.39 8.87 -28.60
CA ARG A 9 10.25 8.74 -27.68
C ARG A 9 10.32 9.89 -26.68
N LYS A 10 9.42 10.86 -26.78
CA LYS A 10 9.18 11.86 -25.72
C LYS A 10 8.76 11.14 -24.43
N PRO A 11 9.27 11.50 -23.25
CA PRO A 11 8.78 10.94 -21.99
C PRO A 11 7.35 11.42 -21.76
N ARG A 12 6.39 10.49 -21.70
CA ARG A 12 5.05 10.79 -21.20
C ARG A 12 5.16 10.91 -19.68
N ILE A 13 5.28 12.14 -19.21
CA ILE A 13 5.06 12.50 -17.81
C ILE A 13 3.59 12.17 -17.49
N PHE A 14 3.37 11.11 -16.72
CA PHE A 14 2.08 10.88 -16.08
C PHE A 14 1.88 11.98 -15.05
N HIS A 15 1.02 12.94 -15.36
CA HIS A 15 0.51 13.89 -14.36
C HIS A 15 -0.39 13.11 -13.40
N PHE A 16 0.18 12.56 -12.33
CA PHE A 16 -0.59 12.23 -11.13
C PHE A 16 -0.98 13.56 -10.48
N LYS A 17 -2.16 14.08 -10.82
CA LYS A 17 -2.79 15.12 -10.00
C LYS A 17 -3.15 14.45 -8.67
N THR A 18 -2.47 14.89 -7.63
CA THR A 18 -2.61 14.49 -6.23
C THR A 18 -4.09 14.46 -5.82
N CYS A 19 -4.53 13.32 -5.30
CA CYS A 19 -5.83 13.20 -4.67
C CYS A 19 -5.73 13.82 -3.26
N VAL A 20 -6.26 15.02 -3.07
CA VAL A 20 -6.39 15.64 -1.76
C VAL A 20 -7.61 15.01 -1.07
N VAL A 21 -7.37 14.33 0.05
CA VAL A 21 -8.42 13.79 0.91
C VAL A 21 -8.95 14.94 1.76
N GLN A 22 -10.20 15.37 1.55
CA GLN A 22 -10.86 16.31 2.45
C GLN A 22 -11.54 15.55 3.60
N THR A 23 -11.11 15.83 4.83
CA THR A 23 -11.90 15.60 6.05
C THR A 23 -12.86 16.77 6.22
N THR A 24 -14.16 16.51 6.27
CA THR A 24 -15.20 17.53 6.43
C THR A 24 -15.21 18.10 7.86
N SER A 25 -15.07 19.41 7.99
CA SER A 25 -15.65 20.20 9.09
C SER A 25 -16.29 21.47 8.51
N LEU A 26 -17.47 21.83 9.03
CA LEU A 26 -18.42 22.80 8.50
C LEU A 26 -17.94 24.28 8.49
N SER A 27 -18.51 25.02 7.54
CA SER A 27 -18.92 26.44 7.54
C SER A 27 -18.10 27.46 6.73
N GLY A 28 -18.84 28.27 5.95
CA GLY A 28 -18.43 29.62 5.51
C GLY A 28 -18.15 29.80 4.01
N SER A 29 -19.16 30.24 3.24
CA SER A 29 -18.97 30.92 1.95
C SER A 29 -18.54 32.38 2.16
N PRO A 30 -17.79 33.00 1.23
CA PRO A 30 -18.44 34.02 0.39
C PRO A 30 -17.97 34.06 -1.09
N THR A 31 -18.76 34.81 -1.85
CA THR A 31 -18.81 35.07 -3.30
C THR A 31 -17.54 35.68 -3.94
N PRO A 32 -17.36 35.58 -5.28
CA PRO A 32 -16.21 36.13 -5.98
C PRO A 32 -16.46 37.57 -6.47
N SER A 33 -15.49 38.46 -6.23
CA SER A 33 -15.42 39.77 -6.89
C SER A 33 -14.06 39.92 -7.55
N SER A 34 -14.09 40.39 -8.79
CA SER A 34 -13.00 40.58 -9.76
C SER A 34 -11.70 41.15 -9.19
N VAL A 35 -10.56 40.58 -9.59
CA VAL A 35 -9.27 41.27 -9.54
C VAL A 35 -8.60 41.15 -10.92
N THR A 36 -8.38 42.31 -11.52
CA THR A 36 -7.71 42.58 -12.79
C THR A 36 -6.25 42.13 -12.78
N VAL A 37 -5.83 41.57 -13.91
CA VAL A 37 -4.46 41.11 -14.18
C VAL A 37 -3.60 42.33 -14.50
N GLU A 38 -2.97 42.97 -13.52
CA GLU A 38 -1.77 43.82 -13.70
C GLU A 38 -1.04 44.02 -12.37
N ASN A 39 -0.18 43.06 -12.01
CA ASN A 39 1.08 43.28 -11.28
C ASN A 39 1.71 41.91 -10.97
N LEU A 40 2.61 41.46 -11.84
CA LEU A 40 3.46 40.31 -11.54
C LEU A 40 4.85 40.85 -11.13
N PRO A 41 5.29 40.70 -9.88
CA PRO A 41 6.68 41.00 -9.54
C PRO A 41 7.60 39.98 -10.22
N SER A 42 8.65 40.49 -10.87
CA SER A 42 9.71 39.70 -11.48
C SER A 42 10.35 38.75 -10.45
N LEU A 43 10.58 37.49 -10.85
CA LEU A 43 11.27 36.47 -10.06
C LEU A 43 12.66 36.97 -9.62
N PRO A 44 13.06 36.80 -8.35
CA PRO A 44 14.45 36.98 -7.96
C PRO A 44 15.33 35.86 -8.53
N ASP A 45 16.58 36.19 -8.85
CA ASP A 45 17.61 35.29 -9.37
C ASP A 45 17.79 34.02 -8.52
N PRO A 46 18.24 32.89 -9.10
CA PRO A 46 18.35 31.62 -8.40
C PRO A 46 19.34 31.72 -7.24
N VAL A 47 18.80 31.69 -6.02
CA VAL A 47 19.57 31.62 -4.78
C VAL A 47 20.36 30.32 -4.77
N GLN A 48 21.67 30.45 -4.60
CA GLN A 48 22.63 29.38 -4.44
C GLN A 48 22.27 28.54 -3.20
N LEU A 49 21.78 27.32 -3.42
CA LEU A 49 21.41 26.36 -2.38
C LEU A 49 22.66 25.83 -1.67
N ALA A 50 23.05 26.51 -0.60
CA ALA A 50 23.94 25.95 0.42
C ALA A 50 23.32 26.20 1.80
N GLY A 51 22.95 25.13 2.49
CA GLY A 51 22.70 25.14 3.93
C GLY A 51 21.25 25.30 4.40
N VAL A 52 20.31 24.48 3.92
CA VAL A 52 19.03 24.28 4.63
C VAL A 52 19.16 23.04 5.51
N SER A 53 19.15 23.25 6.82
CA SER A 53 19.08 22.21 7.85
C SER A 53 17.80 21.39 7.67
N ASP A 54 17.94 20.06 7.63
CA ASP A 54 16.85 19.11 7.40
C ASP A 54 15.68 19.33 8.39
N PRO A 55 14.50 19.78 7.92
CA PRO A 55 13.35 20.08 8.77
C PRO A 55 12.57 18.83 9.20
N PHE A 56 12.98 17.62 8.81
CA PHE A 56 12.26 16.38 9.12
C PHE A 56 12.94 15.47 10.14
N GLY A 57 14.17 15.77 10.58
CA GLY A 57 14.84 14.96 11.60
C GLY A 57 14.87 13.47 11.25
N LEU A 58 14.88 13.14 9.95
CA LEU A 58 15.15 11.79 9.48
C LEU A 58 16.67 11.67 9.50
N GLY A 59 17.21 11.40 10.69
CA GLY A 59 18.63 11.07 10.85
C GLY A 59 19.05 10.11 9.74
N GLU A 60 20.25 10.35 9.17
CA GLU A 60 20.84 9.56 8.10
C GLU A 60 20.43 8.08 8.23
N LEU A 61 19.66 7.58 7.25
CA LEU A 61 19.38 6.15 7.19
C LEU A 61 20.74 5.44 7.18
N PRO A 62 20.95 4.42 8.04
CA PRO A 62 22.24 3.75 8.13
C PRO A 62 22.71 3.31 6.74
N GLU A 63 23.91 3.74 6.36
CA GLU A 63 24.46 3.44 5.05
C GLU A 63 24.60 1.91 4.91
N ILE A 64 24.05 1.35 3.84
CA ILE A 64 24.09 -0.09 3.60
C ILE A 64 25.40 -0.43 2.87
N ASN A 65 26.13 -1.42 3.37
CA ASN A 65 27.31 -1.90 2.68
C ASN A 65 26.90 -2.65 1.39
N ASN A 66 27.24 -2.06 0.23
CA ASN A 66 26.86 -2.58 -1.08
C ASN A 66 27.45 -3.97 -1.38
N ASP A 67 28.62 -4.32 -0.83
CA ASP A 67 29.25 -5.62 -1.06
C ASP A 67 28.54 -6.74 -0.29
N LEU A 68 28.11 -6.46 0.95
CA LEU A 68 27.29 -7.39 1.74
C LEU A 68 25.88 -7.52 1.14
N TYR A 69 25.36 -6.41 0.63
CA TYR A 69 24.08 -6.36 -0.04
C TYR A 69 24.06 -7.21 -1.32
N ALA A 70 25.08 -7.06 -2.18
CA ALA A 70 25.23 -7.88 -3.38
C ALA A 70 25.35 -9.38 -3.04
N GLN A 71 26.10 -9.73 -1.98
CA GLN A 71 26.21 -11.11 -1.53
C GLN A 71 24.88 -11.70 -1.06
N LEU A 72 24.04 -10.93 -0.37
CA LEU A 72 22.70 -11.39 0.02
C LEU A 72 21.78 -11.59 -1.19
N LEU A 73 21.88 -10.75 -2.23
CA LEU A 73 21.16 -10.96 -3.48
C LEU A 73 21.64 -12.19 -4.24
N ASP A 74 22.95 -12.44 -4.27
CA ASP A 74 23.54 -13.64 -4.89
C ASP A 74 23.13 -14.92 -4.15
N LEU A 75 22.89 -14.85 -2.84
CA LEU A 75 22.32 -15.93 -2.03
C LEU A 75 20.81 -16.13 -2.28
N GLY A 76 20.17 -15.26 -3.05
CA GLY A 76 18.77 -15.39 -3.44
C GLY A 76 17.77 -14.67 -2.51
N PHE A 77 18.23 -13.84 -1.57
CA PHE A 77 17.34 -13.02 -0.76
C PHE A 77 16.82 -11.82 -1.57
N ASP A 78 15.57 -11.41 -1.34
CA ASP A 78 14.98 -10.26 -2.03
C ASP A 78 15.55 -8.91 -1.53
N ASP A 79 15.49 -7.86 -2.37
CA ASP A 79 16.02 -6.51 -2.10
C ASP A 79 15.58 -5.97 -0.74
N PHE A 80 14.31 -6.18 -0.37
CA PHE A 80 13.77 -5.65 0.87
C PHE A 80 14.34 -6.38 2.08
N THR A 81 14.33 -7.72 2.06
CA THR A 81 14.88 -8.56 3.14
C THR A 81 16.38 -8.33 3.33
N ALA A 82 17.15 -8.27 2.24
CA ALA A 82 18.59 -8.03 2.28
C ALA A 82 18.94 -6.65 2.88
N ARG A 83 18.24 -5.58 2.48
CA ARG A 83 18.44 -4.24 3.06
C ARG A 83 18.09 -4.19 4.53
N LEU A 84 16.95 -4.77 4.90
CA LEU A 84 16.47 -4.73 6.27
C LEU A 84 17.39 -5.52 7.22
N ALA A 85 17.89 -6.67 6.77
CA ALA A 85 18.85 -7.47 7.52
C ALA A 85 20.15 -6.70 7.79
N LEU A 86 20.72 -6.06 6.76
CA LEU A 86 21.94 -5.27 6.91
C LEU A 86 21.78 -4.04 7.81
N ILE A 87 20.65 -3.34 7.72
CA ILE A 87 20.35 -2.24 8.64
C ILE A 87 20.26 -2.78 10.07
N ARG A 88 19.61 -3.93 10.26
CA ARG A 88 19.32 -4.45 11.60
C ARG A 88 20.52 -5.09 12.29
N THR A 89 21.44 -5.64 11.51
CA THR A 89 22.75 -6.14 11.95
C THR A 89 23.86 -5.08 11.84
N ALA A 90 23.50 -3.83 11.52
CA ALA A 90 24.44 -2.72 11.39
C ALA A 90 25.62 -3.01 10.45
N ASN A 91 25.38 -3.75 9.36
CA ASN A 91 26.37 -4.19 8.39
C ASN A 91 27.54 -5.01 9.01
N THR A 92 27.32 -5.70 10.13
CA THR A 92 28.39 -6.46 10.84
C THR A 92 28.94 -7.61 9.99
N GLY A 93 28.12 -8.21 9.13
CA GLY A 93 28.56 -9.26 8.20
C GLY A 93 27.39 -9.95 7.48
N VAL A 94 27.71 -10.71 6.43
CA VAL A 94 26.71 -11.50 5.68
C VAL A 94 26.12 -12.59 6.56
N GLU A 95 26.94 -13.33 7.30
CA GLU A 95 26.47 -14.44 8.14
C GLU A 95 25.50 -13.98 9.23
N GLU A 96 25.79 -12.85 9.88
CA GLU A 96 24.88 -12.24 10.87
C GLU A 96 23.55 -11.80 10.23
N ALA A 97 23.62 -11.21 9.02
CA ALA A 97 22.43 -10.83 8.28
C ALA A 97 21.61 -12.07 7.87
N VAL A 98 22.25 -13.15 7.43
CA VAL A 98 21.61 -14.42 7.09
C VAL A 98 21.00 -15.07 8.32
N ASN A 99 21.72 -15.12 9.45
CA ASN A 99 21.19 -15.67 10.69
C ASN A 99 19.96 -14.89 11.16
N TRP A 100 20.01 -13.56 11.07
CA TRP A 100 18.85 -12.71 11.36
C TRP A 100 17.66 -12.95 10.41
N ILE A 101 17.93 -13.21 9.13
CA ILE A 101 16.89 -13.59 8.16
C ILE A 101 16.29 -14.95 8.53
N ILE A 102 17.11 -15.96 8.82
CA ILE A 102 16.67 -17.32 9.16
C ILE A 102 15.90 -17.34 10.48
N GLU A 103 16.34 -16.62 11.51
CA GLU A 103 15.62 -16.50 12.79
C GLU A 103 14.22 -15.87 12.64
N ARG A 104 13.98 -15.16 11.53
CA ARG A 104 12.67 -14.58 11.19
C ARG A 104 11.91 -15.38 10.14
N SER A 105 12.62 -16.09 9.27
CA SER A 105 12.08 -16.96 8.23
C SER A 105 11.93 -18.37 8.80
N ASN A 106 10.77 -18.65 9.41
CA ASN A 106 10.38 -19.99 9.81
C ASN A 106 10.54 -20.96 8.60
N PRO A 107 11.14 -22.16 8.74
CA PRO A 107 11.40 -23.10 7.64
C PRO A 107 10.16 -23.72 6.96
N SER A 108 8.98 -23.10 7.05
CA SER A 108 7.72 -23.59 6.49
C SER A 108 7.55 -23.36 4.98
N ASP A 109 8.45 -22.60 4.35
CA ASP A 109 8.29 -22.13 2.95
C ASP A 109 8.99 -23.01 1.87
N PHE A 110 9.49 -24.21 2.22
CA PHE A 110 10.27 -25.05 1.28
C PHE A 110 9.80 -26.50 1.06
N GLU A 111 8.64 -26.94 1.54
CA GLU A 111 8.13 -28.28 1.19
C GLU A 111 7.17 -28.20 -0.01
N ASP A 112 7.77 -28.25 -1.21
CA ASP A 112 7.10 -28.62 -2.46
C ASP A 112 6.84 -30.13 -2.45
N ASN A 113 5.59 -30.56 -2.30
CA ASN A 113 5.19 -31.92 -2.63
C ASN A 113 4.00 -31.91 -3.58
N SER A 114 4.32 -32.08 -4.86
CA SER A 114 3.39 -32.56 -5.88
C SER A 114 2.85 -33.94 -5.52
N SER A 115 1.64 -34.04 -4.96
CA SER A 115 0.79 -35.21 -5.17
C SER A 115 -0.69 -34.90 -4.95
N SER A 116 -1.47 -35.26 -5.96
CA SER A 116 -2.93 -35.23 -6.06
C SER A 116 -3.69 -36.08 -5.04
N SER A 117 -4.92 -35.64 -4.77
CA SER A 117 -6.13 -36.39 -4.36
C SER A 117 -6.54 -36.42 -2.88
N ASP A 118 -7.70 -35.80 -2.64
CA ASP A 118 -8.87 -36.23 -1.85
C ASP A 118 -8.78 -36.43 -0.32
N GLY A 119 -9.84 -35.97 0.35
CA GLY A 119 -10.20 -36.33 1.73
C GLY A 119 -9.71 -35.36 2.81
N GLY A 120 -10.65 -34.68 3.46
CA GLY A 120 -10.38 -33.85 4.63
C GLY A 120 -10.04 -34.67 5.87
N ASP A 121 -9.23 -34.06 6.75
CA ASP A 121 -9.26 -34.21 8.20
C ASP A 121 -8.48 -33.04 8.82
N ASP A 122 -9.09 -32.40 9.81
CA ASP A 122 -8.55 -31.26 10.56
C ASP A 122 -7.30 -31.66 11.37
N VAL A 123 -6.18 -30.99 11.11
CA VAL A 123 -5.02 -30.96 12.03
C VAL A 123 -4.50 -29.52 12.13
N GLU A 124 -5.05 -28.79 13.09
CA GLU A 124 -4.57 -27.47 13.52
C GLU A 124 -3.31 -27.64 14.39
N MET A 125 -2.12 -27.50 13.80
CA MET A 125 -0.88 -27.17 14.51
C MET A 125 0.18 -26.67 13.50
N GLY A 126 0.19 -25.36 13.26
CA GLY A 126 1.19 -24.67 12.45
C GLY A 126 0.80 -23.21 12.30
N GLY A 127 1.66 -22.28 12.75
CA GLY A 127 1.37 -20.85 12.92
C GLY A 127 0.74 -20.17 11.70
N GLY A 128 -0.58 -20.26 11.59
CA GLY A 128 -1.35 -19.72 10.49
C GLY A 128 -1.29 -18.20 10.48
N ARG A 129 -1.42 -17.61 9.29
CA ARG A 129 -1.61 -16.16 9.16
C ARG A 129 -2.80 -15.75 10.03
N THR A 130 -2.57 -14.93 11.05
CA THR A 130 -3.63 -14.52 11.98
C THR A 130 -4.45 -13.34 11.43
N HIS A 131 -3.84 -12.51 10.58
CA HIS A 131 -4.43 -11.27 10.08
C HIS A 131 -4.23 -11.16 8.57
N LYS A 132 -5.16 -10.48 7.90
CA LYS A 132 -5.06 -10.16 6.47
C LYS A 132 -5.77 -8.86 6.13
N MET A 133 -5.39 -8.29 4.98
CA MET A 133 -6.06 -7.14 4.41
C MET A 133 -6.74 -7.53 3.08
N VAL A 134 -8.03 -7.23 2.95
CA VAL A 134 -8.78 -7.44 1.71
C VAL A 134 -9.20 -6.08 1.15
N LEU A 135 -8.99 -5.89 -0.15
CA LEU A 135 -9.28 -4.67 -0.88
C LEU A 135 -10.36 -4.97 -1.92
N VAL A 136 -11.57 -4.50 -1.68
CA VAL A 136 -12.72 -4.72 -2.57
C VAL A 136 -12.81 -3.59 -3.58
N ALA A 137 -12.53 -3.89 -4.84
CA ALA A 137 -12.56 -2.93 -5.94
C ALA A 137 -13.95 -2.85 -6.59
N ASN A 138 -14.49 -1.64 -6.73
CA ASN A 138 -15.78 -1.44 -7.38
C ASN A 138 -15.67 -1.56 -8.91
N MET A 139 -16.13 -2.68 -9.45
CA MET A 139 -16.02 -3.02 -10.87
C MET A 139 -17.03 -2.29 -11.75
N SER A 140 -18.13 -1.75 -11.19
CA SER A 140 -19.10 -0.95 -11.97
C SER A 140 -18.48 0.33 -12.56
N LEU A 141 -17.42 0.84 -11.92
CA LEU A 141 -16.73 2.06 -12.32
C LEU A 141 -15.76 1.85 -13.50
N LYS A 142 -15.52 0.60 -13.93
CA LYS A 142 -14.67 0.23 -15.07
C LYS A 142 -13.32 0.96 -15.09
N MET A 143 -12.68 1.08 -13.91
CA MET A 143 -11.40 1.77 -13.77
C MET A 143 -10.31 1.06 -14.57
N GLY A 144 -9.47 1.82 -15.28
CA GLY A 144 -8.25 1.28 -15.88
C GLY A 144 -7.24 0.85 -14.82
N VAL A 145 -6.37 -0.10 -15.16
CA VAL A 145 -5.40 -0.74 -14.25
C VAL A 145 -4.60 0.25 -13.42
N GLY A 146 -4.08 1.33 -14.03
CA GLY A 146 -3.30 2.34 -13.32
C GLY A 146 -4.11 3.14 -12.28
N LYS A 147 -5.37 3.49 -12.60
CA LYS A 147 -6.25 4.16 -11.65
C LYS A 147 -6.61 3.20 -10.51
N LEU A 148 -6.95 1.96 -10.84
CA LEU A 148 -7.30 0.93 -9.87
C LEU A 148 -6.15 0.69 -8.89
N ALA A 149 -4.92 0.49 -9.38
CA ALA A 149 -3.74 0.31 -8.54
C ALA A 149 -3.52 1.49 -7.57
N ALA A 150 -3.69 2.72 -8.05
CA ALA A 150 -3.58 3.90 -7.18
C ALA A 150 -4.66 3.91 -6.08
N GLN A 151 -5.91 3.56 -6.42
CA GLN A 151 -7.01 3.51 -5.45
C GLN A 151 -6.82 2.38 -4.42
N VAL A 152 -6.30 1.23 -4.84
CA VAL A 152 -5.90 0.11 -3.97
C VAL A 152 -4.82 0.56 -2.98
N GLY A 153 -3.81 1.32 -3.44
CA GLY A 153 -2.79 1.92 -2.57
C GLY A 153 -3.39 2.91 -1.56
N HIS A 154 -4.32 3.77 -1.98
CA HIS A 154 -5.04 4.67 -1.07
C HIS A 154 -5.86 3.92 -0.01
N ALA A 155 -6.57 2.86 -0.40
CA ALA A 155 -7.34 2.03 0.53
C ALA A 155 -6.44 1.36 1.57
N THR A 156 -5.33 0.78 1.12
CA THR A 156 -4.32 0.14 1.97
C THR A 156 -3.80 1.09 3.04
N LEU A 157 -3.35 2.29 2.62
CA LEU A 157 -2.81 3.28 3.55
C LEU A 157 -3.90 3.82 4.49
N GLY A 158 -5.11 4.01 3.99
CA GLY A 158 -6.24 4.49 4.78
C GLY A 158 -6.64 3.52 5.89
N VAL A 159 -6.74 2.23 5.59
CA VAL A 159 -7.10 1.21 6.60
C VAL A 159 -5.94 0.97 7.58
N TYR A 160 -4.69 0.99 7.11
CA TYR A 160 -3.50 0.93 7.97
C TYR A 160 -3.50 2.06 9.01
N ARG A 161 -3.71 3.31 8.56
CA ARG A 161 -3.78 4.47 9.45
C ARG A 161 -4.93 4.37 10.45
N GLN A 162 -6.08 3.84 10.05
CA GLN A 162 -7.18 3.60 10.99
C GLN A 162 -6.79 2.58 12.07
N ALA A 163 -6.16 1.46 11.69
CA ALA A 163 -5.71 0.46 12.65
C ALA A 163 -4.70 1.03 13.65
N MET A 164 -3.73 1.81 13.17
CA MET A 164 -2.70 2.47 14.00
C MET A 164 -3.24 3.41 15.08
N ASN A 165 -4.48 3.90 14.95
CA ASN A 165 -5.09 4.79 15.93
C ASN A 165 -5.58 4.07 17.20
N SER A 166 -5.40 2.74 17.30
CA SER A 166 -5.82 1.93 18.45
C SER A 166 -4.70 0.98 18.88
N GLU A 167 -4.71 0.54 20.14
CA GLU A 167 -3.75 -0.45 20.64
C GLU A 167 -3.95 -1.82 19.98
N ALA A 168 -5.17 -2.34 19.98
CA ALA A 168 -5.51 -3.59 19.30
C ALA A 168 -5.14 -3.56 17.81
N GLY A 169 -5.33 -2.43 17.13
CA GLY A 169 -4.93 -2.30 15.73
C GLY A 169 -3.42 -2.22 15.51
N ARG A 170 -2.65 -1.69 16.48
CA ARG A 170 -1.18 -1.74 16.45
C ARG A 170 -0.67 -3.17 16.57
N GLU A 171 -1.22 -3.95 17.51
CA GLU A 171 -0.91 -5.37 17.66
C GLU A 171 -1.28 -6.19 16.42
N ALA A 172 -2.48 -5.94 15.86
CA ALA A 172 -2.94 -6.58 14.63
C ALA A 172 -2.00 -6.30 13.45
N VAL A 173 -1.57 -5.05 13.28
CA VAL A 173 -0.62 -4.67 12.22
C VAL A 173 0.75 -5.30 12.45
N GLU A 174 1.22 -5.39 13.70
CA GLU A 174 2.48 -6.07 14.01
C GLU A 174 2.41 -7.57 13.66
N ALA A 175 1.32 -8.23 14.05
CA ALA A 175 1.06 -9.62 13.69
C ALA A 175 0.99 -9.82 12.17
N TRP A 176 0.24 -8.98 11.46
CA TRP A 176 0.17 -8.99 10.01
C TRP A 176 1.54 -8.76 9.35
N THR A 177 2.35 -7.87 9.93
CA THR A 177 3.71 -7.57 9.47
C THR A 177 4.63 -8.76 9.58
N ARG A 178 4.55 -9.50 10.69
CA ARG A 178 5.32 -10.74 10.89
C ARG A 178 4.95 -11.85 9.91
N HIS A 179 3.77 -11.79 9.28
CA HIS A 179 3.28 -12.81 8.34
C HIS A 179 3.17 -12.28 6.90
N GLY A 180 4.15 -11.48 6.46
CA GLY A 180 4.30 -11.07 5.05
C GLY A 180 3.31 -10.01 4.56
N GLN A 181 2.52 -9.41 5.46
CA GLN A 181 1.61 -8.31 5.14
C GLN A 181 0.64 -8.62 3.99
N VAL A 182 0.01 -9.80 4.02
CA VAL A 182 -0.88 -10.29 2.96
C VAL A 182 -1.98 -9.28 2.60
N LYS A 183 -2.08 -8.95 1.32
CA LYS A 183 -3.10 -8.09 0.71
C LYS A 183 -3.77 -8.86 -0.43
N ILE A 184 -5.09 -8.94 -0.41
CA ILE A 184 -5.86 -9.65 -1.43
C ILE A 184 -6.82 -8.66 -2.07
N VAL A 185 -6.84 -8.58 -3.40
CA VAL A 185 -7.76 -7.69 -4.12
C VAL A 185 -8.88 -8.53 -4.73
N VAL A 186 -10.12 -8.16 -4.39
CA VAL A 186 -11.34 -8.86 -4.82
C VAL A 186 -12.30 -7.89 -5.51
N ARG A 187 -13.28 -8.45 -6.22
CA ARG A 187 -14.28 -7.70 -6.99
C ARG A 187 -15.51 -7.42 -6.13
N GLY A 188 -15.91 -6.15 -6.07
CA GLY A 188 -17.25 -5.70 -5.65
C GLY A 188 -18.00 -5.08 -6.83
N ASN A 189 -19.31 -4.99 -6.73
CA ASN A 189 -20.18 -4.65 -7.86
C ASN A 189 -20.78 -3.25 -7.81
N SER A 190 -20.92 -2.62 -6.63
CA SER A 190 -21.47 -1.27 -6.54
C SER A 190 -21.00 -0.46 -5.31
N THR A 191 -21.32 0.83 -5.30
CA THR A 191 -21.04 1.70 -4.14
C THR A 191 -21.80 1.26 -2.91
N GLU A 192 -23.06 0.86 -3.07
CA GLU A 192 -23.97 0.41 -2.02
C GLU A 192 -23.44 -0.88 -1.39
N GLU A 193 -23.04 -1.86 -2.20
CA GLU A 193 -22.44 -3.11 -1.72
C GLU A 193 -21.19 -2.85 -0.88
N LEU A 194 -20.32 -1.93 -1.33
CA LEU A 194 -19.12 -1.53 -0.58
C LEU A 194 -19.48 -0.83 0.73
N MET A 195 -20.54 -0.02 0.78
CA MET A 195 -20.98 0.62 2.02
C MET A 195 -21.55 -0.40 3.01
N ASP A 196 -22.35 -1.35 2.52
CA ASP A 196 -22.93 -2.41 3.34
C ASP A 196 -21.85 -3.33 3.92
N MET A 197 -20.88 -3.77 3.09
CA MET A 197 -19.72 -4.53 3.57
C MET A 197 -18.88 -3.75 4.58
N CYS A 198 -18.67 -2.44 4.37
CA CYS A 198 -17.94 -1.60 5.32
C CYS A 198 -18.65 -1.56 6.68
N LYS A 199 -19.98 -1.50 6.68
CA LYS A 199 -20.77 -1.57 7.91
C LYS A 199 -20.64 -2.94 8.58
N SER A 200 -20.90 -4.03 7.85
CA SER A 200 -20.79 -5.40 8.38
C SER A 200 -19.41 -5.71 8.94
N ALA A 201 -18.35 -5.25 8.26
CA ALA A 201 -16.98 -5.45 8.71
C ALA A 201 -16.67 -4.67 10.00
N LYS A 202 -17.13 -3.42 10.12
CA LYS A 202 -17.00 -2.64 11.36
C LYS A 202 -17.76 -3.27 12.53
N ASP A 203 -18.99 -3.74 12.27
CA ASP A 203 -19.81 -4.42 13.26
C ASP A 203 -19.15 -5.75 13.71
N GLY A 204 -18.39 -6.39 12.82
CA GLY A 204 -17.55 -7.57 13.11
C GLY A 204 -16.19 -7.28 13.76
N GLY A 205 -15.87 -6.01 14.04
CA GLY A 205 -14.62 -5.60 14.70
C GLY A 205 -13.43 -5.37 13.76
N CYS A 206 -13.64 -5.35 12.44
CA CYS A 206 -12.58 -5.02 11.47
C CYS A 206 -12.34 -3.51 11.37
N PHE A 207 -11.11 -3.14 11.04
CA PHE A 207 -10.77 -1.80 10.57
C PHE A 207 -11.17 -1.64 9.11
N CYS A 208 -11.80 -0.51 8.75
CA CYS A 208 -12.35 -0.31 7.40
C CYS A 208 -12.14 1.10 6.87
N TYR A 209 -11.59 1.22 5.66
CA TYR A 209 -11.42 2.50 4.98
C TYR A 209 -12.04 2.48 3.59
N LEU A 210 -12.93 3.42 3.31
CA LEU A 210 -13.64 3.50 2.04
C LEU A 210 -13.16 4.69 1.23
N VAL A 211 -12.49 4.41 0.11
CA VAL A 211 -11.95 5.44 -0.79
C VAL A 211 -13.10 6.06 -1.59
N GLN A 212 -13.10 7.39 -1.63
CA GLN A 212 -14.04 8.18 -2.42
C GLN A 212 -13.28 8.87 -3.56
N ASP A 213 -13.83 8.81 -4.78
CA ASP A 213 -13.26 9.59 -5.89
C ASP A 213 -13.49 11.09 -5.63
N ALA A 214 -12.43 11.90 -5.71
CA ALA A 214 -12.48 13.34 -5.46
C ALA A 214 -13.23 14.14 -6.54
N GLY A 215 -13.94 13.49 -7.47
CA GLY A 215 -14.79 14.14 -8.46
C GLY A 215 -14.06 14.80 -9.64
N TYR A 216 -12.76 14.52 -9.82
CA TYR A 216 -11.98 15.01 -10.97
C TYR A 216 -11.97 14.04 -12.16
N THR A 217 -12.78 12.99 -12.12
CA THR A 217 -12.90 11.98 -13.18
C THR A 217 -14.35 11.76 -13.61
N GLN A 218 -14.57 10.98 -14.68
CA GLN A 218 -15.89 10.68 -15.26
C GLN A 218 -16.79 9.80 -14.36
N ILE A 219 -16.47 9.66 -13.09
CA ILE A 219 -17.19 8.85 -12.12
C ILE A 219 -18.22 9.74 -11.40
N PRO A 220 -19.47 9.29 -11.18
CA PRO A 220 -20.48 10.08 -10.46
C PRO A 220 -19.96 10.56 -9.09
N PRO A 221 -20.19 11.84 -8.72
CA PRO A 221 -19.81 12.37 -7.41
C PRO A 221 -20.36 11.50 -6.28
N GLY A 222 -19.50 11.18 -5.29
CA GLY A 222 -19.89 10.34 -4.15
C GLY A 222 -19.68 8.83 -4.35
N SER A 223 -19.29 8.39 -5.55
CA SER A 223 -18.97 6.98 -5.80
C SER A 223 -17.78 6.50 -4.97
N ARG A 224 -17.86 5.26 -4.52
CA ARG A 224 -16.83 4.61 -3.71
C ARG A 224 -16.04 3.66 -4.59
N THR A 225 -14.73 3.86 -4.64
CA THR A 225 -13.85 3.19 -5.61
C THR A 225 -13.31 1.88 -5.07
N VAL A 226 -12.74 1.89 -3.87
CA VAL A 226 -12.14 0.73 -3.21
C VAL A 226 -12.45 0.78 -1.71
N LEU A 227 -12.88 -0.35 -1.16
CA LEU A 227 -12.98 -0.58 0.29
C LEU A 227 -11.77 -1.38 0.75
N GLY A 228 -11.04 -0.91 1.75
CA GLY A 228 -10.05 -1.70 2.47
C GLY A 228 -10.63 -2.22 3.79
N ILE A 229 -10.47 -3.52 4.04
CA ILE A 229 -10.88 -4.21 5.27
C ILE A 229 -9.64 -4.90 5.86
N PHE A 230 -9.41 -4.72 7.16
CA PHE A 230 -8.29 -5.31 7.88
C PHE A 230 -8.75 -5.85 9.24
N GLY A 231 -8.34 -7.07 9.57
CA GLY A 231 -8.72 -7.78 10.79
C GLY A 231 -8.14 -9.18 10.82
N THR A 232 -8.65 -10.03 11.70
CA THR A 232 -8.28 -11.45 11.68
C THR A 232 -8.76 -12.13 10.40
N VAL A 233 -8.19 -13.29 10.08
CA VAL A 233 -8.61 -14.05 8.88
C VAL A 233 -10.10 -14.36 8.93
N GLU A 234 -10.61 -14.78 10.08
CA GLU A 234 -12.00 -15.16 10.31
C GLU A 234 -12.95 -13.97 10.17
N GLN A 235 -12.62 -12.83 10.80
CA GLN A 235 -13.43 -11.61 10.72
C GLN A 235 -13.52 -11.10 9.28
N VAL A 236 -12.41 -11.16 8.55
CA VAL A 236 -12.36 -10.68 7.15
C VAL A 236 -13.06 -11.65 6.21
N ASP A 237 -12.92 -12.96 6.41
CA ASP A 237 -13.61 -13.98 5.59
C ASP A 237 -15.11 -14.00 5.78
N ALA A 238 -15.59 -13.71 7.00
CA ALA A 238 -17.03 -13.59 7.27
C ALA A 238 -17.71 -12.53 6.37
N VAL A 239 -16.96 -11.53 5.90
CA VAL A 239 -17.46 -10.46 5.02
C VAL A 239 -17.11 -10.71 3.56
N THR A 240 -15.93 -11.25 3.26
CA THR A 240 -15.36 -11.24 1.91
C THR A 240 -15.15 -12.63 1.27
N GLY A 241 -15.37 -13.72 2.01
CA GLY A 241 -15.05 -15.08 1.56
C GLY A 241 -15.79 -15.56 0.30
N GLY A 242 -16.95 -14.96 0.00
CA GLY A 242 -17.72 -15.27 -1.22
C GLY A 242 -17.30 -14.47 -2.46
N LEU A 243 -16.39 -13.51 -2.33
CA LEU A 243 -16.01 -12.61 -3.43
C LEU A 243 -14.95 -13.24 -4.34
N LYS A 244 -15.02 -12.88 -5.62
CA LYS A 244 -14.05 -13.34 -6.63
C LYS A 244 -12.81 -12.46 -6.62
N LEU A 245 -11.65 -13.06 -6.86
CA LEU A 245 -10.40 -12.34 -7.09
C LEU A 245 -10.51 -11.37 -8.27
N LEU A 246 -9.80 -10.24 -8.18
CA LEU A 246 -9.80 -9.17 -9.18
C LEU A 246 -9.20 -9.60 -10.52
#